data_AF-A0A485JGA5-F1
#
_entry.id   AF-A0A485JGA5-F1
#
_cell.length_a   1.000
_cell.length_b   1.000
_cell.length_c   1.000
_cell.angle_alpha   90.00
_cell.angle_beta   90.00
_cell.angle_gamma   90.00
#
_symmetry.space_group_name_H-M   'P 1'
#
loop_
_entity.id
_entity.type
_entity.pdbx_description
1 polymer ?
#
loop_
_entity_poly.entity_id
_entity_poly.type
_entity_poly.pdbx_seq_one_letter_code
_entity_poly.pdbx_strand_id
1 'polypeptide(L)'
;MLFEPEVDRPIKTLDLPLGGSRGVRTAIQVLKDFLLITDCNQNGVLKKIEAYPDDASGADTLRILSKATSLSNRITGNGDGSLGLHPAIYFYGPTGIHSTPMFLGTVLLVAKQLSNNNGQFFKDFTTIRSRLERIMIEFKDLIAMIVQKPGSNVRVARYCDFLNAVIKSLKQGENIDESKLIELAELEGRILSGDFKRTSAKISDEQKSKVFIDVALRNALKCPICQGYLDTEKSVSYDHIVRVREGGDGNSEQCTVDTPLL
;
A
#
# COMPACT_ATOMS: atom_id res chain seq x y z
N MET A 1 -15.39 5.02 0.58
CA MET A 1 -14.24 4.07 0.64
C MET A 1 -12.86 4.73 0.59
N LEU A 2 -12.39 5.31 -0.53
CA LEU A 2 -10.98 5.79 -0.62
C LEU A 2 -10.60 6.82 0.45
N PHE A 3 -11.49 7.76 0.76
CA PHE A 3 -11.22 8.85 1.71
C PHE A 3 -11.91 8.63 3.06
N GLU A 4 -12.19 7.38 3.42
CA GLU A 4 -12.84 7.01 4.68
C GLU A 4 -11.98 6.00 5.47
N PRO A 5 -11.91 6.13 6.80
CA PRO A 5 -12.55 7.14 7.65
C PRO A 5 -11.91 8.53 7.54
N GLU A 6 -12.53 9.54 8.16
CA GLU A 6 -11.84 10.80 8.46
C GLU A 6 -10.83 10.58 9.60
N VAL A 7 -9.71 11.28 9.53
CA VAL A 7 -8.62 11.10 10.49
C VAL A 7 -8.21 12.43 11.08
N ASP A 8 -8.38 12.53 12.39
CA ASP A 8 -7.90 13.65 13.20
C ASP A 8 -6.42 13.48 13.56
N ARG A 9 -5.80 14.60 13.94
CA ARG A 9 -4.44 14.61 14.48
C ARG A 9 -4.42 14.89 15.98
N PRO A 10 -3.52 14.24 16.73
CA PRO A 10 -2.61 13.17 16.33
C PRO A 10 -3.32 11.85 16.00
N ILE A 11 -2.66 10.97 15.23
CA ILE A 11 -3.18 9.63 14.92
C ILE A 11 -3.38 8.82 16.21
N LYS A 12 -4.53 8.17 16.32
CA LYS A 12 -4.92 7.31 17.46
C LYS A 12 -5.52 5.96 17.04
N THR A 13 -5.57 5.68 15.75
CA THR A 13 -6.04 4.40 15.20
C THR A 13 -5.22 4.05 13.95
N LEU A 14 -5.14 2.76 13.65
CA LEU A 14 -4.58 2.26 12.39
C LEU A 14 -5.61 2.19 11.26
N ASP A 15 -6.89 2.44 11.55
CA ASP A 15 -7.92 2.64 10.55
C ASP A 15 -7.72 3.98 9.84
N LEU A 16 -6.95 3.93 8.75
CA LEU A 16 -6.55 5.10 7.97
C LEU A 16 -7.18 5.03 6.57
N PRO A 17 -7.58 6.17 5.98
CA PRO A 17 -8.15 6.22 4.63
C PRO A 17 -7.08 5.89 3.59
N LEU A 18 -7.50 5.20 2.54
CA LEU A 18 -6.62 4.76 1.45
C LEU A 18 -6.03 5.93 0.67
N GLY A 19 -6.84 6.92 0.36
CA GLY A 19 -6.49 8.11 -0.44
C GLY A 19 -6.09 9.32 0.39
N GLY A 20 -6.00 9.19 1.71
CA GLY A 20 -5.65 10.29 2.62
C GLY A 20 -6.81 11.22 2.93
N SER A 21 -6.51 12.52 3.14
CA SER A 21 -7.49 13.49 3.64
C SER A 21 -8.56 13.85 2.60
N ARG A 22 -9.76 14.19 3.09
CA ARG A 22 -10.91 14.64 2.27
C ARG A 22 -10.83 16.07 1.76
N GLY A 23 -9.66 16.72 1.83
CA GLY A 23 -9.49 18.07 1.30
C GLY A 23 -9.82 18.09 -0.19
N VAL A 24 -10.90 18.79 -0.57
CA VAL A 24 -11.57 18.65 -1.88
C VAL A 24 -10.60 18.67 -3.07
N ARG A 25 -9.66 19.61 -3.10
CA ARG A 25 -8.68 19.72 -4.20
C ARG A 25 -7.75 18.51 -4.29
N THR A 26 -7.18 18.09 -3.17
CA THR A 26 -6.24 16.97 -3.11
C THR A 26 -6.97 15.65 -3.38
N ALA A 27 -8.15 15.46 -2.79
CA ALA A 27 -8.98 14.27 -2.99
C ALA A 27 -9.38 14.10 -4.46
N ILE A 28 -9.80 15.18 -5.14
CA ILE A 28 -10.13 15.14 -6.58
C ILE A 28 -8.90 14.76 -7.40
N GLN A 29 -7.72 15.31 -7.10
CA GLN A 29 -6.51 14.97 -7.85
C GLN A 29 -6.13 13.49 -7.66
N VAL A 30 -6.13 13.00 -6.43
CA VAL A 30 -5.86 11.58 -6.11
C VAL A 30 -6.87 10.68 -6.81
N LEU A 31 -8.15 11.04 -6.80
CA LEU A 31 -9.20 10.27 -7.48
C LEU A 31 -8.98 10.22 -8.98
N LYS A 32 -8.67 11.36 -9.62
CA LYS A 32 -8.36 11.42 -11.06
C LYS A 32 -7.19 10.52 -11.42
N ASP A 33 -6.09 10.64 -10.69
CA ASP A 33 -4.88 9.84 -10.95
C ASP A 33 -5.14 8.34 -10.71
N PHE A 34 -5.90 8.00 -9.65
CA PHE A 34 -6.35 6.64 -9.39
C PHE A 34 -7.16 6.08 -10.56
N LEU A 35 -8.18 6.82 -11.04
CA LEU A 35 -9.01 6.39 -12.17
C LEU A 35 -8.18 6.20 -13.45
N LEU A 36 -7.21 7.06 -13.73
CA LEU A 36 -6.29 6.88 -14.86
C LEU A 36 -5.47 5.59 -14.75
N ILE A 37 -5.00 5.23 -13.55
CA ILE A 37 -4.27 3.99 -13.31
C ILE A 37 -5.15 2.76 -13.56
N THR A 38 -6.45 2.84 -13.30
CA THR A 38 -7.37 1.69 -13.49
C THR A 38 -7.51 1.27 -14.95
N ASP A 39 -7.20 2.16 -15.90
CA ASP A 39 -7.16 1.84 -17.33
C ASP A 39 -5.74 1.57 -17.85
N CYS A 40 -4.82 1.23 -16.96
CA CYS A 40 -3.48 0.76 -17.33
C CYS A 40 -3.58 -0.46 -18.25
N ASN A 41 -2.92 -0.37 -19.41
CA ASN A 41 -2.84 -1.48 -20.37
C ASN A 41 -1.59 -2.34 -20.12
N GLN A 42 -1.44 -3.43 -20.89
CA GLN A 42 -0.30 -4.36 -20.80
C GLN A 42 1.06 -3.66 -20.96
N ASN A 43 1.13 -2.58 -21.73
CA ASN A 43 2.38 -1.83 -21.92
C ASN A 43 2.71 -0.90 -20.73
N GLY A 44 1.83 -0.82 -19.72
CA GLY A 44 2.02 0.02 -18.54
C GLY A 44 1.91 1.52 -18.83
N VAL A 45 1.39 1.90 -20.01
CA VAL A 45 1.30 3.29 -20.45
C VAL A 45 -0.03 3.87 -19.97
N LEU A 46 0.06 4.89 -19.11
CA LEU A 46 -1.10 5.65 -18.67
C LEU A 46 -1.46 6.70 -19.73
N LYS A 47 -2.72 6.69 -20.15
CA LYS A 47 -3.28 7.75 -21.00
C LYS A 47 -3.42 9.03 -20.18
N LYS A 48 -3.27 10.18 -20.85
CA LYS A 48 -3.71 11.44 -20.26
C LYS A 48 -5.22 11.58 -20.37
N ILE A 49 -5.83 12.44 -19.56
CA ILE A 49 -7.28 12.67 -19.56
C ILE A 49 -7.74 13.13 -20.94
N GLU A 50 -6.96 13.97 -21.62
CA GLU A 50 -7.32 14.54 -22.93
C GLU A 50 -7.33 13.50 -24.06
N ALA A 51 -6.81 12.30 -23.81
CA ALA A 51 -6.82 11.20 -24.77
C ALA A 51 -8.10 10.34 -24.70
N TYR A 52 -9.01 10.63 -23.76
CA TYR A 52 -10.31 9.96 -23.68
C TYR A 52 -11.33 10.74 -24.51
N PRO A 53 -12.08 10.08 -25.41
CA PRO A 53 -13.17 10.71 -26.14
C PRO A 53 -14.36 11.01 -25.21
N ASP A 54 -15.26 11.88 -25.66
CA ASP A 54 -16.51 12.15 -24.96
C ASP A 54 -17.38 10.89 -24.87
N ASP A 55 -17.69 10.46 -23.65
CA ASP A 55 -18.52 9.28 -23.38
C ASP A 55 -20.01 9.67 -23.28
N ALA A 56 -20.63 9.96 -24.42
CA ALA A 56 -22.05 10.34 -24.48
C ALA A 56 -22.99 9.24 -23.95
N SER A 57 -22.55 7.98 -23.98
CA SER A 57 -23.33 6.82 -23.52
C SER A 57 -23.21 6.52 -22.03
N GLY A 58 -22.15 7.01 -21.38
CA GLY A 58 -21.76 6.64 -20.02
C GLY A 58 -21.11 5.25 -19.89
N ALA A 59 -20.97 4.49 -20.96
CA ALA A 59 -20.47 3.11 -20.92
C ALA A 59 -19.00 3.02 -20.52
N ASP A 60 -18.15 3.93 -21.01
CA ASP A 60 -16.73 3.98 -20.65
C ASP A 60 -16.55 4.42 -19.19
N THR A 61 -17.38 5.34 -18.74
CA THR A 61 -17.42 5.80 -17.34
C THR A 61 -17.75 4.63 -16.41
N LEU A 62 -18.83 3.87 -16.71
CA LEU A 62 -19.20 2.69 -15.93
C LEU A 62 -18.10 1.63 -15.94
N ARG A 63 -17.46 1.41 -17.09
CA ARG A 63 -16.33 0.48 -17.23
C ARG A 63 -15.16 0.87 -16.33
N ILE A 64 -14.76 2.15 -16.33
CA ILE A 64 -13.67 2.67 -15.50
C ILE A 64 -14.03 2.55 -14.01
N LEU A 65 -15.24 2.92 -13.61
CA LEU A 65 -15.69 2.82 -12.22
C LEU A 65 -15.74 1.36 -11.71
N SER A 66 -16.12 0.42 -12.57
CA SER A 66 -16.10 -1.01 -12.26
C SER A 66 -14.66 -1.53 -12.08
N LYS A 67 -13.75 -1.14 -12.98
CA LYS A 67 -12.32 -1.44 -12.83
C LYS A 67 -11.72 -0.81 -11.56
N ALA A 68 -12.09 0.42 -11.24
CA ALA A 68 -11.67 1.13 -10.04
C ALA A 68 -12.09 0.41 -8.77
N THR A 69 -13.34 -0.04 -8.71
CA THR A 69 -13.87 -0.85 -7.61
C THR A 69 -13.11 -2.16 -7.49
N SER A 70 -12.88 -2.85 -8.61
CA SER A 70 -12.15 -4.12 -8.65
C SER A 70 -10.71 -3.98 -8.18
N LEU A 71 -10.00 -2.95 -8.66
CA LEU A 71 -8.62 -2.67 -8.27
C LEU A 71 -8.53 -2.28 -6.80
N SER A 72 -9.45 -1.45 -6.30
CA SER A 72 -9.46 -1.09 -4.88
C SER A 72 -9.74 -2.30 -4.00
N ASN A 73 -10.68 -3.16 -4.39
CA ASN A 73 -10.95 -4.43 -3.70
C ASN A 73 -9.74 -5.37 -3.74
N ARG A 74 -8.96 -5.37 -4.83
CA ARG A 74 -7.73 -6.15 -4.92
C ARG A 74 -6.64 -5.66 -3.99
N ILE A 75 -6.62 -4.37 -3.63
CA ILE A 75 -5.56 -3.80 -2.80
C ILE A 75 -5.91 -3.91 -1.31
N THR A 76 -7.12 -3.53 -0.90
CA THR A 76 -7.51 -3.43 0.53
C THR A 76 -8.95 -3.91 0.80
N GLY A 77 -9.49 -4.76 -0.07
CA GLY A 77 -10.83 -5.33 0.12
C GLY A 77 -10.82 -6.64 0.92
N ASN A 78 -12.01 -7.21 1.07
CA ASN A 78 -12.25 -8.52 1.71
C ASN A 78 -12.63 -9.63 0.71
N GLY A 79 -12.67 -9.34 -0.59
CA GLY A 79 -13.01 -10.33 -1.61
C GLY A 79 -11.84 -11.23 -1.99
N ASP A 80 -12.16 -12.35 -2.63
CA ASP A 80 -11.19 -13.37 -3.05
C ASP A 80 -10.00 -12.78 -3.80
N GLY A 81 -8.81 -13.10 -3.30
CA GLY A 81 -7.54 -12.66 -3.86
C GLY A 81 -7.18 -11.21 -3.51
N SER A 82 -7.89 -10.53 -2.62
CA SER A 82 -7.43 -9.23 -2.12
C SER A 82 -6.08 -9.34 -1.43
N LEU A 83 -5.17 -8.40 -1.70
CA LEU A 83 -3.90 -8.30 -1.01
C LEU A 83 -4.07 -7.90 0.46
N GLY A 84 -5.16 -7.21 0.83
CA GLY A 84 -5.37 -6.71 2.18
C GLY A 84 -4.21 -5.87 2.70
N LEU A 85 -3.69 -4.94 1.88
CA LEU A 85 -2.52 -4.13 2.22
C LEU A 85 -2.86 -3.14 3.33
N HIS A 86 -2.10 -3.21 4.43
CA HIS A 86 -2.32 -2.31 5.56
C HIS A 86 -1.94 -0.86 5.20
N PRO A 87 -2.87 0.13 5.27
CA PRO A 87 -2.63 1.50 4.82
C PRO A 87 -1.45 2.18 5.52
N ALA A 88 -1.35 2.05 6.85
CA ALA A 88 -0.24 2.59 7.64
C ALA A 88 1.16 2.15 7.15
N ILE A 89 1.27 0.98 6.52
CA ILE A 89 2.53 0.46 5.99
C ILE A 89 2.80 1.01 4.59
N TYR A 90 1.83 0.89 3.69
CA TYR A 90 2.04 1.12 2.26
C TYR A 90 1.78 2.55 1.80
N PHE A 91 0.94 3.33 2.49
CA PHE A 91 0.44 4.62 2.00
C PHE A 91 0.79 5.80 2.91
N TYR A 92 1.29 5.55 4.12
CA TYR A 92 1.56 6.58 5.12
C TYR A 92 3.04 6.66 5.52
N GLY A 93 3.51 7.90 5.66
CA GLY A 93 4.84 8.21 6.18
C GLY A 93 4.96 8.03 7.69
N PRO A 94 6.16 8.24 8.25
CA PRO A 94 6.48 7.94 9.66
C PRO A 94 5.65 8.72 10.67
N THR A 95 5.17 9.92 10.32
CA THR A 95 4.37 10.77 11.20
C THR A 95 2.86 10.64 10.97
N GLY A 96 2.42 9.61 10.23
CA GLY A 96 1.00 9.38 9.94
C GLY A 96 0.42 10.32 8.89
N ILE A 97 1.28 10.94 8.07
CA ILE A 97 0.85 11.73 6.92
C ILE A 97 0.71 10.81 5.71
N HIS A 98 -0.45 10.86 5.05
CA HIS A 98 -0.66 10.15 3.80
C HIS A 98 0.31 10.62 2.71
N SER A 99 0.90 9.65 2.00
CA SER A 99 1.84 9.86 0.91
C SER A 99 1.19 9.44 -0.41
N THR A 100 0.64 10.41 -1.14
CA THR A 100 0.03 10.18 -2.46
C THR A 100 0.94 9.42 -3.43
N PRO A 101 2.25 9.71 -3.54
CA PRO A 101 3.12 8.92 -4.41
C PRO A 101 3.26 7.46 -3.98
N MET A 102 3.25 7.19 -2.67
CA MET A 102 3.31 5.82 -2.17
C MET A 102 2.02 5.06 -2.52
N PHE A 103 0.87 5.67 -2.21
CA PHE A 103 -0.44 5.11 -2.57
C PHE A 103 -0.56 4.83 -4.07
N LEU A 104 -0.42 5.86 -4.91
CA LEU A 104 -0.61 5.71 -6.35
C LEU A 104 0.46 4.82 -6.99
N GLY A 105 1.70 4.82 -6.48
CA GLY A 105 2.75 3.95 -7.02
C GLY A 105 2.53 2.48 -6.66
N THR A 106 2.02 2.17 -5.47
CA THR A 106 1.57 0.82 -5.11
C THR A 106 0.39 0.38 -5.97
N VAL A 107 -0.62 1.24 -6.14
CA VAL A 107 -1.78 0.97 -7.00
C VAL A 107 -1.33 0.69 -8.44
N LEU A 108 -0.41 1.51 -8.98
CA LEU A 108 0.14 1.35 -10.32
C LEU A 108 0.88 0.03 -10.48
N LEU A 109 1.68 -0.38 -9.49
CA LEU A 109 2.34 -1.68 -9.50
C LEU A 109 1.32 -2.81 -9.60
N VAL A 110 0.30 -2.82 -8.75
CA VAL A 110 -0.75 -3.86 -8.78
C VAL A 110 -1.48 -3.85 -10.12
N ALA A 111 -1.87 -2.67 -10.62
CA ALA A 111 -2.55 -2.53 -11.90
C ALA A 111 -1.71 -3.09 -13.06
N LYS A 112 -0.41 -2.80 -13.11
CA LYS A 112 0.53 -3.34 -14.12
C LYS A 112 0.62 -4.87 -14.07
N GLN A 113 0.65 -5.45 -12.88
CA GLN A 113 0.75 -6.91 -12.74
C GLN A 113 -0.55 -7.61 -13.12
N LEU A 114 -1.71 -7.01 -12.81
CA LEU A 114 -3.01 -7.48 -13.27
C LEU A 114 -3.16 -7.38 -14.79
N SER A 115 -2.83 -6.22 -15.38
CA SER A 115 -2.96 -6.02 -16.84
C SER A 115 -2.10 -7.00 -17.63
N ASN A 116 -0.94 -7.38 -17.07
CA ASN A 116 -0.01 -8.36 -17.64
C ASN A 116 -0.34 -9.82 -17.29
N ASN A 117 -1.49 -10.09 -16.65
CA ASN A 117 -1.88 -11.44 -16.21
C ASN A 117 -0.79 -12.16 -15.39
N ASN A 118 0.01 -11.41 -14.62
CA ASN A 118 1.13 -11.95 -13.88
C ASN A 118 0.67 -12.52 -12.53
N GLY A 119 0.00 -13.67 -12.57
CA GLY A 119 -0.42 -14.39 -11.36
C GLY A 119 0.74 -14.78 -10.44
N GLN A 120 1.93 -15.03 -11.01
CA GLN A 120 3.12 -15.42 -10.25
C GLN A 120 3.61 -14.30 -9.33
N PHE A 121 3.51 -13.04 -9.75
CA PHE A 121 3.85 -11.89 -8.91
C PHE A 121 3.10 -11.92 -7.57
N PHE A 122 1.80 -12.23 -7.57
CA PHE A 122 1.01 -12.26 -6.34
C PHE A 122 1.41 -13.41 -5.42
N LYS A 123 1.74 -14.58 -5.98
CA LYS A 123 2.29 -15.70 -5.21
C LYS A 123 3.62 -15.32 -4.58
N ASP A 124 4.52 -14.74 -5.37
CA ASP A 124 5.84 -14.32 -4.90
C ASP A 124 5.72 -13.25 -3.81
N PHE A 125 4.88 -12.23 -4.03
CA PHE A 125 4.57 -11.19 -3.05
C PHE A 125 4.14 -11.80 -1.71
N THR A 126 3.26 -12.79 -1.74
CA THR A 126 2.77 -13.49 -0.52
C THR A 126 3.89 -14.18 0.22
N THR A 127 4.81 -14.85 -0.49
CA THR A 127 5.94 -15.55 0.14
C THR A 127 6.93 -14.61 0.82
N ILE A 128 7.05 -13.37 0.34
CA ILE A 128 7.99 -12.37 0.88
C ILE A 128 7.32 -11.32 1.77
N ARG A 129 5.99 -11.36 1.92
CA ARG A 129 5.18 -10.29 2.51
C ARG A 129 5.68 -9.84 3.88
N SER A 130 5.92 -10.79 4.79
CA SER A 130 6.42 -10.48 6.13
C SER A 130 7.76 -9.73 6.11
N ARG A 131 8.69 -10.13 5.24
CA ARG A 131 10.00 -9.49 5.08
C ARG A 131 9.86 -8.08 4.48
N LEU A 132 9.01 -7.95 3.45
CA LEU A 132 8.73 -6.66 2.81
C LEU A 132 8.12 -5.67 3.80
N GLU A 133 7.05 -6.05 4.48
CA GLU A 133 6.36 -5.15 5.41
C GLU A 133 7.26 -4.75 6.59
N ARG A 134 8.12 -5.66 7.06
CA ARG A 134 9.16 -5.31 8.04
C ARG A 134 10.09 -4.22 7.53
N ILE A 135 10.61 -4.33 6.30
CA ILE A 135 11.46 -3.30 5.68
C ILE A 135 10.71 -1.97 5.55
N MET A 136 9.44 -2.01 5.11
CA MET A 136 8.60 -0.82 4.97
C MET A 136 8.33 -0.08 6.29
N ILE A 137 8.37 -0.81 7.42
CA ILE A 137 8.23 -0.26 8.77
C ILE A 137 9.58 0.21 9.31
N GLU A 138 10.61 -0.64 9.27
CA GLU A 138 11.94 -0.40 9.83
C GLU A 138 12.61 0.80 9.16
N PHE A 139 12.51 0.91 7.84
CA PHE A 139 13.13 1.98 7.05
C PHE A 139 12.12 3.06 6.62
N LYS A 140 11.01 3.23 7.36
CA LYS A 140 9.91 4.14 6.97
C LYS A 140 10.36 5.59 6.78
N ASP A 141 11.29 6.08 7.60
CA ASP A 141 11.87 7.43 7.45
C ASP A 141 12.72 7.55 6.15
N LEU A 142 13.55 6.55 5.87
CA LEU A 142 14.37 6.50 4.65
C LEU A 142 13.51 6.39 3.39
N ILE A 143 12.50 5.53 3.40
CA ILE A 143 11.55 5.36 2.28
C ILE A 143 10.79 6.67 2.03
N ALA A 144 10.34 7.35 3.09
CA ALA A 144 9.71 8.66 2.96
C ALA A 144 10.67 9.68 2.31
N MET A 145 11.96 9.64 2.64
CA MET A 145 12.97 10.48 1.99
C MET A 145 13.16 10.11 0.51
N ILE A 146 13.32 8.82 0.18
CA ILE A 146 13.45 8.30 -1.18
C ILE A 146 12.30 8.80 -2.05
N VAL A 147 11.07 8.71 -1.57
CA VAL A 147 9.86 9.13 -2.29
C VAL A 147 9.85 10.63 -2.62
N GLN A 148 10.44 11.47 -1.77
CA GLN A 148 10.44 12.93 -1.97
C GLN A 148 11.53 13.42 -2.93
N LYS A 149 12.57 12.61 -3.19
CA LYS A 149 13.73 13.03 -4.00
C LYS A 149 13.41 13.26 -5.49
N PRO A 150 12.65 12.39 -6.18
CA PRO A 150 12.27 12.66 -7.56
C PRO A 150 11.37 13.91 -7.69
N GLY A 151 11.38 14.54 -8.86
CA GLY A 151 10.46 15.62 -9.19
C GLY A 151 9.00 15.17 -9.10
N SER A 152 8.09 16.06 -8.67
CA SER A 152 6.68 15.73 -8.35
C SER A 152 5.98 14.89 -9.41
N ASN A 153 6.21 15.19 -10.69
CA ASN A 153 5.52 14.58 -11.83
C ASN A 153 5.94 13.13 -12.10
N VAL A 154 7.06 12.67 -11.53
CA VAL A 154 7.58 11.30 -11.73
C VAL A 154 7.60 10.48 -10.44
N ARG A 155 7.24 11.04 -9.28
CA ARG A 155 7.33 10.34 -7.98
C ARG A 155 6.51 9.05 -7.94
N VAL A 156 5.31 9.05 -8.53
CA VAL A 156 4.44 7.87 -8.60
C VAL A 156 5.12 6.72 -9.34
N ALA A 157 5.63 7.00 -10.55
CA ALA A 157 6.32 6.02 -11.36
C ALA A 157 7.60 5.51 -10.68
N ARG A 158 8.42 6.43 -10.15
CA ARG A 158 9.66 6.08 -9.44
C ARG A 158 9.41 5.24 -8.20
N TYR A 159 8.37 5.52 -7.42
CA TYR A 159 8.02 4.68 -6.28
C TYR A 159 7.47 3.31 -6.70
N CYS A 160 6.66 3.23 -7.76
CA CYS A 160 6.23 1.96 -8.35
C CYS A 160 7.44 1.08 -8.72
N ASP A 161 8.43 1.66 -9.41
CA ASP A 161 9.62 0.94 -9.86
C ASP A 161 10.50 0.53 -8.67
N PHE A 162 10.72 1.43 -7.70
CA PHE A 162 11.42 1.15 -6.44
C PHE A 162 10.78 -0.01 -5.66
N LEU A 163 9.46 0.04 -5.43
CA LEU A 163 8.75 -1.02 -4.70
C LEU A 163 8.86 -2.38 -5.42
N ASN A 164 8.74 -2.38 -6.75
CA ASN A 164 8.92 -3.57 -7.56
C ASN A 164 10.35 -4.12 -7.47
N ALA A 165 11.36 -3.25 -7.43
CA ALA A 165 12.76 -3.63 -7.28
C ALA A 165 13.02 -4.28 -5.91
N VAL A 166 12.49 -3.71 -4.82
CA VAL A 166 12.57 -4.29 -3.46
C VAL A 166 11.92 -5.68 -3.43
N ILE A 167 10.73 -5.84 -4.02
CA ILE A 167 10.04 -7.14 -4.09
C ILE A 167 10.89 -8.18 -4.83
N LYS A 168 11.49 -7.80 -5.97
CA LYS A 168 12.35 -8.70 -6.77
C LYS A 168 13.60 -9.11 -6.00
N SER A 169 14.31 -8.17 -5.38
CA SER A 169 15.49 -8.46 -4.56
C SER A 169 15.16 -9.39 -3.38
N LEU A 170 14.05 -9.14 -2.68
CA LEU A 170 13.59 -10.03 -1.60
C LEU A 170 13.30 -11.44 -2.09
N LYS A 171 12.69 -11.56 -3.27
CA LYS A 171 12.38 -12.86 -3.89
C LYS A 171 13.64 -13.62 -4.30
N GLN A 172 14.69 -12.90 -4.69
CA GLN A 172 16.02 -13.46 -4.97
C GLN A 172 16.78 -13.84 -3.69
N GLY A 173 16.23 -13.58 -2.51
CA GLY A 173 16.85 -13.91 -1.23
C GLY A 173 17.87 -12.87 -0.75
N GLU A 174 17.94 -11.71 -1.40
CA GLU A 174 18.85 -10.64 -1.00
C GLU A 174 18.49 -10.09 0.40
N ASN A 175 19.52 -9.67 1.13
CA ASN A 175 19.34 -8.88 2.34
C ASN A 175 19.17 -7.40 1.96
N ILE A 176 18.19 -6.73 2.56
CA ILE A 176 17.84 -5.33 2.23
C ILE A 176 18.13 -4.47 3.46
N ASP A 177 19.26 -3.77 3.41
CA ASP A 177 19.64 -2.74 4.37
C ASP A 177 19.45 -1.33 3.77
N GLU A 178 19.84 -0.29 4.51
CA GLU A 178 19.73 1.11 4.05
C GLU A 178 20.46 1.34 2.72
N SER A 179 21.68 0.80 2.59
CA SER A 179 22.50 0.96 1.40
C SER A 179 21.82 0.36 0.18
N LYS A 180 21.27 -0.85 0.32
CA LYS A 180 20.54 -1.52 -0.76
C LYS A 180 19.27 -0.78 -1.14
N LEU A 181 18.55 -0.19 -0.19
CA LEU A 181 17.38 0.64 -0.50
C LEU A 181 17.76 1.90 -1.31
N ILE A 182 18.89 2.54 -1.00
CA ILE A 182 19.40 3.70 -1.73
C ILE A 182 19.82 3.32 -3.16
N GLU A 183 20.48 2.18 -3.31
CA GLU A 183 20.87 1.58 -4.61
C GLU A 183 19.62 1.33 -5.46
N LEU A 184 18.63 0.58 -4.94
CA LEU A 184 17.39 0.24 -5.64
C LEU A 184 16.54 1.48 -5.99
N ALA A 185 16.73 2.58 -5.28
CA ALA A 185 16.10 3.87 -5.57
C ALA A 185 16.83 4.70 -6.63
N GLU A 186 18.01 4.28 -7.09
CA GLU A 186 18.90 5.03 -7.99
C GLU A 186 19.32 6.40 -7.40
N LEU A 187 19.57 6.45 -6.08
CA LEU A 187 19.86 7.69 -5.34
C LEU A 187 21.28 7.74 -4.75
N GLU A 188 22.19 6.91 -5.24
CA GLU A 188 23.60 6.90 -4.82
C GLU A 188 24.22 8.31 -4.89
N GLY A 189 24.82 8.75 -3.77
CA GLY A 189 25.43 10.08 -3.65
C GLY A 189 24.47 11.26 -3.46
N ARG A 190 23.14 11.04 -3.36
CA ARG A 190 22.12 12.11 -3.25
C ARG A 190 21.38 12.16 -1.90
N ILE A 191 21.71 11.25 -0.99
CA ILE A 191 21.10 11.14 0.34
C ILE A 191 22.17 11.43 1.39
N LEU A 192 21.98 12.52 2.14
CA LEU A 192 22.68 12.79 3.38
C LEU A 192 21.68 12.45 4.50
N SER A 193 21.93 11.37 5.25
CA SER A 193 21.20 11.10 6.49
C SER A 193 21.78 11.98 7.58
N GLY A 194 21.00 12.94 8.06
CA GLY A 194 21.31 13.74 9.24
C GLY A 194 20.19 13.58 10.25
N ASP A 195 20.51 13.07 11.44
CA ASP A 195 19.59 13.03 12.56
C ASP A 195 19.41 14.44 13.14
N PHE A 196 18.30 15.08 12.81
CA PHE A 196 17.89 16.31 13.49
C PHE A 196 17.30 15.96 14.87
N LYS A 197 18.17 15.91 15.89
CA LYS A 197 17.71 15.86 17.28
C LYS A 197 17.03 17.19 17.65
N ARG A 198 15.71 17.16 17.85
CA ARG A 198 14.95 18.32 18.36
C ARG A 198 15.33 18.59 19.82
N THR A 199 15.55 19.86 20.15
CA THR A 199 15.93 20.35 21.49
C THR A 199 14.74 20.78 22.36
N SER A 200 13.49 20.72 21.88
CA SER A 200 12.32 21.17 22.63
C SER A 200 11.73 20.08 23.52
N ALA A 201 11.38 20.41 24.77
CA ALA A 201 10.69 19.49 25.69
C ALA A 201 9.23 19.17 25.32
N LYS A 202 8.59 19.99 24.45
CA LYS A 202 7.18 19.79 24.05
C LYS A 202 7.08 18.71 22.97
N ILE A 203 6.22 17.70 23.22
CA ILE A 203 5.92 16.64 22.24
C ILE A 203 4.91 17.17 21.21
N SER A 204 5.32 17.27 19.94
CA SER A 204 4.44 17.69 18.84
C SER A 204 3.47 16.58 18.44
N ASP A 205 2.36 16.94 17.77
CA ASP A 205 1.38 15.94 17.31
C ASP A 205 1.97 14.97 16.27
N GLU A 206 2.95 15.40 15.49
CA GLU A 206 3.74 14.53 14.60
C GLU A 206 4.48 13.43 15.39
N GLN A 207 5.10 13.80 16.52
CA GLN A 207 5.82 12.85 17.36
C GLN A 207 4.85 11.91 18.08
N LYS A 208 3.72 12.42 18.58
CA LYS A 208 2.64 11.58 19.14
C LYS A 208 2.14 10.57 18.11
N SER A 209 1.91 11.01 16.87
CA SER A 209 1.43 10.15 15.78
C SER A 209 2.46 9.09 15.39
N LYS A 210 3.75 9.46 15.29
CA LYS A 210 4.84 8.51 15.02
C LYS A 210 4.93 7.44 16.11
N VAL A 211 4.98 7.86 17.37
CA VAL A 211 5.03 6.93 18.51
C VAL A 211 3.81 6.00 18.54
N PHE A 212 2.61 6.55 18.31
CA PHE A 212 1.40 5.74 18.24
C PHE A 212 1.48 4.68 17.13
N ILE A 213 1.84 5.08 15.91
CA ILE A 213 1.94 4.17 14.75
C ILE A 213 2.96 3.06 15.02
N ASP A 214 4.12 3.41 15.55
CA ASP A 214 5.18 2.43 15.86
C ASP A 214 4.70 1.41 16.90
N VAL A 215 4.06 1.87 17.97
CA VAL A 215 3.52 0.99 19.03
C VAL A 215 2.37 0.13 18.49
N ALA A 216 1.45 0.73 17.72
CA ALA A 216 0.30 0.02 17.18
C ALA A 216 0.72 -1.05 16.18
N LEU A 217 1.63 -0.75 15.25
CA LEU A 217 2.13 -1.73 14.29
C LEU A 217 2.92 -2.86 14.97
N ARG A 218 3.70 -2.60 16.02
CA ARG A 218 4.40 -3.67 16.77
C ARG A 218 3.45 -4.69 17.39
N ASN A 219 2.24 -4.27 17.74
CA ASN A 219 1.21 -5.10 18.38
C ASN A 219 0.06 -5.48 17.44
N ALA A 220 0.16 -5.13 16.15
CA ALA A 220 -0.88 -5.40 15.18
C ALA A 220 -0.97 -6.90 14.86
N LEU A 221 -2.19 -7.37 14.59
CA LEU A 221 -2.44 -8.75 14.19
C LEU A 221 -1.75 -9.06 12.86
N LYS A 222 -1.27 -10.30 12.74
CA LYS A 222 -0.62 -10.82 11.53
C LYS A 222 -1.36 -12.07 11.07
N CYS A 223 -1.41 -12.25 9.76
CA CYS A 223 -1.88 -13.50 9.16
C CYS A 223 -0.97 -14.65 9.59
N PRO A 224 -1.52 -15.73 10.20
CA PRO A 224 -0.75 -16.92 10.56
C PRO A 224 -0.01 -17.56 9.39
N ILE A 225 -0.54 -17.45 8.16
CA ILE A 225 0.00 -18.09 6.97
C ILE A 225 1.16 -17.29 6.37
N CYS A 226 0.94 -16.02 5.99
CA CYS A 226 1.97 -15.21 5.33
C CYS A 226 2.78 -14.31 6.27
N GLN A 227 2.39 -14.23 7.56
CA GLN A 227 3.00 -13.37 8.59
C GLN A 227 3.02 -11.89 8.22
N GLY A 228 2.14 -11.49 7.29
CA GLY A 228 1.87 -10.10 6.94
C GLY A 228 0.84 -9.47 7.88
N TYR A 229 0.89 -8.15 8.04
CA TYR A 229 0.00 -7.37 8.89
C TYR A 229 -1.42 -7.35 8.32
N LEU A 230 -2.40 -7.57 9.20
CA LEU A 230 -3.83 -7.50 8.89
C LEU A 230 -4.33 -6.06 9.08
N ASP A 231 -5.13 -5.57 8.14
CA ASP A 231 -6.01 -4.42 8.38
C ASP A 231 -7.32 -4.96 8.92
N THR A 232 -7.49 -4.92 10.25
CA THR A 232 -8.61 -5.57 10.95
C THR A 232 -9.97 -4.97 10.64
N GLU A 233 -10.02 -3.73 10.16
CA GLU A 233 -11.27 -3.05 9.84
C GLU A 233 -11.70 -3.30 8.39
N LYS A 234 -10.73 -3.49 7.47
CA LYS A 234 -11.01 -3.49 6.03
C LYS A 234 -10.63 -4.78 5.30
N SER A 235 -9.74 -5.58 5.86
CA SER A 235 -9.07 -6.68 5.15
C SER A 235 -8.74 -7.88 6.06
N VAL A 236 -9.78 -8.58 6.53
CA VAL A 236 -9.69 -9.83 7.29
C VAL A 236 -10.68 -10.85 6.72
N SER A 237 -10.18 -12.04 6.42
CA SER A 237 -10.99 -13.23 6.19
C SER A 237 -10.99 -14.13 7.42
N TYR A 238 -12.04 -14.92 7.56
CA TYR A 238 -12.13 -15.98 8.56
C TYR A 238 -12.14 -17.31 7.82
N ASP A 239 -11.20 -18.19 8.16
CA ASP A 239 -11.09 -19.50 7.53
C ASP A 239 -11.00 -20.62 8.57
N HIS A 240 -11.21 -21.85 8.13
CA HIS A 240 -11.13 -23.04 8.95
C HIS A 240 -9.67 -23.55 8.98
N ILE A 241 -9.19 -23.92 10.17
CA ILE A 241 -7.85 -24.52 10.36
C ILE A 241 -7.76 -25.85 9.60
N VAL A 242 -8.80 -26.69 9.69
CA VAL A 242 -9.04 -27.89 8.88
C VAL A 242 -10.15 -27.56 7.91
N ARG A 243 -9.92 -27.80 6.62
CA ARG A 243 -10.89 -27.45 5.58
C ARG A 243 -12.22 -28.18 5.79
N VAL A 244 -13.32 -27.52 5.43
CA VAL A 244 -14.67 -28.10 5.48
C VAL A 244 -14.76 -29.44 4.74
N ARG A 245 -14.09 -29.55 3.58
CA ARG A 245 -14.04 -30.80 2.79
C ARG A 245 -13.27 -31.94 3.47
N GLU A 246 -12.43 -31.61 4.44
CA GLU A 246 -11.65 -32.54 5.26
C GLU A 246 -12.34 -32.79 6.63
N GLY A 247 -13.57 -32.30 6.82
CA GLY A 247 -14.39 -32.53 8.01
C GLY A 247 -14.31 -31.42 9.08
N GLY A 248 -13.71 -30.27 8.77
CA GLY A 248 -13.68 -29.13 9.70
C GLY A 248 -15.08 -28.54 9.96
N ASP A 249 -15.31 -28.09 11.20
CA ASP A 249 -16.55 -27.46 11.64
C ASP A 249 -16.38 -25.95 11.94
N GLY A 250 -17.48 -25.27 12.25
CA GLY A 250 -17.49 -23.82 12.50
C GLY A 250 -17.25 -23.41 13.95
N ASN A 251 -16.64 -24.26 14.78
CA ASN A 251 -16.33 -23.90 16.17
C ASN A 251 -15.19 -22.86 16.22
N SER A 252 -15.20 -21.97 17.21
CA SER A 252 -14.19 -20.90 17.30
C SER A 252 -12.75 -21.42 17.44
N GLU A 253 -12.56 -22.60 18.04
CA GLU A 253 -11.25 -23.27 18.15
C GLU A 253 -10.72 -23.76 16.80
N GLN A 254 -11.60 -23.86 15.81
CA GLN A 254 -11.37 -24.38 14.49
C GLN A 254 -11.30 -23.26 13.43
N CYS A 255 -11.49 -22.00 13.84
CA CYS A 255 -11.43 -20.82 12.97
C CYS A 255 -10.16 -20.00 13.21
N THR A 256 -9.64 -19.41 12.14
CA THR A 256 -8.49 -18.50 12.16
C THR A 256 -8.79 -17.22 11.37
N VAL A 257 -8.03 -16.16 11.66
CA VAL A 257 -8.06 -14.91 10.89
C VAL A 257 -6.90 -14.89 9.90
N ASP A 258 -7.18 -14.56 8.65
CA ASP A 258 -6.19 -14.55 7.58
C ASP A 258 -6.35 -13.34 6.66
N THR A 259 -5.39 -13.18 5.76
CA THR A 259 -5.52 -12.21 4.65
C THR A 259 -6.44 -12.80 3.57
N PRO A 260 -7.32 -12.01 2.92
CA PRO A 260 -8.24 -12.50 1.88
C PRO A 260 -7.56 -12.97 0.57
N LEU A 261 -6.23 -13.00 0.54
CA LEU A 261 -5.45 -13.37 -0.62
C LEU A 261 -5.42 -14.88 -0.88
N LEU A 262 -5.67 -15.67 0.17
CA LEU A 262 -5.46 -17.12 0.22
C LEU A 262 -6.74 -17.90 -0.07
#